data_AF-A0AA41SCG9-F1
#
_entry.id   AF-A0AA41SCG9-F1
#
_cell.length_a   1.000
_cell.length_b   1.000
_cell.length_c   1.000
_cell.angle_alpha   90.00
_cell.angle_beta   90.00
_cell.angle_gamma   90.00
#
_symmetry.space_group_name_H-M   'P 1'
#
loop_
_entity.id
_entity.type
_entity.pdbx_description
1 polymer ?
#
loop_
_entity_poly.entity_id
_entity_poly.type
_entity_poly.pdbx_seq_one_letter_code
_entity_poly.pdbx_strand_id
1 'polypeptide(L)'
;MKAKVADFGLVKNAPDGKDSLSTKLVGTFGYLAPEYAGTGRLTRKADVYAYGAVLMKILTGRKALDENLPEGQNLVTWFCRVLINKFILITSSQLSIRSLKRIQ
;
A
#
# COMPACT_ATOMS: atom_id res chain seq x y z
N MET A 1 26.03 1.40 4.36
CA MET A 1 25.20 0.24 4.81
C MET A 1 24.30 -0.20 3.66
N LYS A 2 24.03 -1.50 3.49
CA LYS A 2 23.14 -2.05 2.44
C LYS A 2 21.95 -2.77 3.09
N ALA A 3 20.73 -2.46 2.65
CA ALA A 3 19.52 -3.15 3.10
C ALA A 3 19.48 -4.58 2.55
N LYS A 4 19.01 -5.54 3.36
CA LYS A 4 18.81 -6.94 2.99
C LYS A 4 17.46 -7.41 3.54
N VAL A 5 16.76 -8.24 2.79
CA VAL A 5 15.54 -8.90 3.26
C VAL A 5 15.94 -10.16 4.04
N ALA A 6 15.28 -10.39 5.16
CA ALA A 6 15.48 -11.55 6.03
C ALA A 6 14.11 -12.09 6.48
N ASP A 7 14.12 -13.22 7.18
CA ASP A 7 12.92 -13.94 7.63
C ASP A 7 12.04 -14.48 6.48
N PHE A 8 12.51 -15.58 5.89
CA PHE A 8 11.82 -16.31 4.84
C PHE A 8 10.87 -17.39 5.40
N GLY A 9 10.51 -17.34 6.69
CA GLY A 9 9.71 -18.38 7.35
C GLY A 9 8.29 -18.56 6.78
N LEU A 10 7.78 -17.56 6.05
CA LEU A 10 6.48 -17.60 5.39
C LEU A 10 6.57 -17.80 3.87
N VAL A 11 7.77 -18.02 3.31
CA VAL A 11 7.93 -18.24 1.87
C VAL A 11 7.17 -19.49 1.43
N LYS A 12 6.49 -19.37 0.29
CA LYS A 12 5.76 -20.47 -0.33
C LYS A 12 6.18 -20.59 -1.79
N ASN A 13 6.49 -21.82 -2.19
CA ASN A 13 6.77 -22.13 -3.59
C ASN A 13 5.44 -22.29 -4.34
N ALA A 14 5.25 -21.49 -5.38
CA ALA A 14 4.12 -21.66 -6.28
C ALA A 14 4.37 -22.86 -7.20
N PRO A 15 3.41 -23.80 -7.36
CA PRO A 15 3.54 -24.86 -8.34
C PRO A 15 3.65 -24.29 -9.75
N ASP A 16 4.38 -24.99 -10.61
CA ASP A 16 4.71 -24.53 -11.95
C ASP A 16 3.45 -24.08 -12.72
N GLY A 17 3.50 -22.86 -13.25
CA GLY A 17 2.43 -22.26 -14.03
C GLY A 17 1.29 -21.60 -13.25
N LYS A 18 1.34 -21.53 -11.90
CA LYS A 18 0.34 -20.80 -11.10
C LYS A 18 0.92 -19.55 -10.45
N ASP A 19 0.28 -18.40 -10.68
CA ASP A 19 0.65 -17.10 -10.07
C ASP A 19 0.10 -16.91 -8.64
N SER A 20 -0.73 -17.83 -8.16
CA SER A 20 -1.41 -17.72 -6.87
C SER A 20 -1.48 -19.04 -6.12
N LEU A 21 -1.38 -18.95 -4.80
CA LEU A 21 -1.42 -20.05 -3.85
C LEU A 21 -2.51 -19.82 -2.82
N SER A 22 -3.42 -20.79 -2.66
CA SER A 22 -4.34 -20.76 -1.51
C SER A 22 -3.58 -21.16 -0.26
N THR A 23 -3.54 -20.29 0.75
CA THR A 23 -2.79 -20.52 1.99
C THR A 23 -3.61 -20.06 3.20
N LYS A 24 -3.29 -20.61 4.38
CA LYS A 24 -3.76 -20.04 5.64
C LYS A 24 -3.28 -18.58 5.70
N LEU A 25 -4.17 -17.66 6.06
CA LEU A 25 -3.83 -16.24 6.21
C LEU A 25 -2.75 -16.09 7.30
N VAL A 26 -1.54 -15.69 6.89
CA VAL A 26 -0.39 -15.50 7.77
C VAL A 26 0.33 -14.20 7.40
N GLY A 27 0.84 -13.47 8.40
CA GLY A 27 1.59 -12.24 8.21
C GLY A 27 1.20 -11.16 9.22
N THR A 28 1.84 -9.99 9.11
CA THR A 28 1.61 -8.87 10.04
C THR A 28 0.52 -7.95 9.52
N PHE A 29 -0.49 -7.69 10.34
CA PHE A 29 -1.55 -6.72 10.03
C PHE A 29 -0.96 -5.35 9.68
N GLY A 30 -1.55 -4.68 8.69
CA GLY A 30 -1.03 -3.44 8.11
C GLY A 30 -0.14 -3.64 6.86
N TYR A 31 0.45 -4.82 6.66
CA TYR A 31 1.24 -5.15 5.47
C TYR A 31 0.56 -6.19 4.55
N LEU A 32 -0.52 -6.81 5.02
CA LEU A 32 -1.30 -7.77 4.25
C LEU A 32 -2.01 -7.06 3.09
N ALA A 33 -1.78 -7.57 1.88
CA ALA A 33 -2.49 -7.10 0.71
C ALA A 33 -3.99 -7.40 0.83
N PRO A 34 -4.88 -6.48 0.39
CA PRO A 34 -6.32 -6.65 0.54
C PRO A 34 -6.85 -7.90 -0.17
N GLU A 35 -6.29 -8.24 -1.33
CA GLU A 35 -6.61 -9.46 -2.05
C GLU A 35 -6.21 -10.72 -1.28
N TYR A 36 -5.08 -10.68 -0.56
CA TYR A 36 -4.63 -11.80 0.26
C TYR A 36 -5.49 -11.94 1.53
N ALA A 37 -5.81 -10.82 2.18
CA ALA A 37 -6.68 -10.80 3.36
C ALA A 37 -8.11 -11.27 3.05
N GLY A 38 -8.65 -10.91 1.89
CA GLY A 38 -10.02 -11.27 1.50
C GLY A 38 -10.16 -12.68 0.93
N THR A 39 -9.18 -13.16 0.16
CA THR A 39 -9.30 -14.44 -0.58
C THR A 39 -8.42 -15.56 -0.05
N GLY A 40 -7.45 -15.26 0.82
CA GLY A 40 -6.42 -16.21 1.23
C GLY A 40 -5.45 -16.61 0.12
N ARG A 41 -5.53 -15.99 -1.07
CA ARG A 41 -4.63 -16.25 -2.20
C ARG A 41 -3.37 -15.40 -2.08
N LEU A 42 -2.26 -16.06 -1.76
CA LEU A 42 -0.94 -15.45 -1.78
C LEU A 42 -0.46 -15.37 -3.23
N THR A 43 -0.02 -14.19 -3.65
CA THR A 43 0.48 -13.92 -5.00
C THR A 43 1.74 -13.07 -4.92
N ARG A 44 2.52 -13.01 -6.01
CA ARG A 44 3.66 -12.07 -6.10
C ARG A 44 3.24 -10.61 -5.93
N LYS A 45 2.00 -10.25 -6.25
CA LYS A 45 1.48 -8.88 -6.07
C LYS A 45 1.30 -8.52 -4.60
N ALA A 46 1.03 -9.52 -3.75
CA ALA A 46 0.95 -9.30 -2.31
C ALA A 46 2.30 -8.86 -1.71
N ASP A 47 3.41 -9.42 -2.20
CA ASP A 47 4.76 -9.00 -1.80
C ASP A 47 5.07 -7.57 -2.23
N VAL A 48 4.64 -7.18 -3.44
CA VAL A 48 4.78 -5.80 -3.95
C VAL A 48 3.99 -4.82 -3.08
N TYR A 49 2.77 -5.18 -2.69
CA TYR A 49 1.96 -4.37 -1.77
C TYR A 49 2.67 -4.18 -0.42
N ALA A 50 3.16 -5.27 0.19
CA ALA A 50 3.85 -5.24 1.47
C ALA A 50 5.13 -4.37 1.41
N TYR A 51 5.89 -4.47 0.31
CA TYR A 51 7.04 -3.59 0.07
C TYR A 51 6.63 -2.11 0.01
N GLY A 52 5.53 -1.78 -0.67
CA GLY A 52 4.98 -0.43 -0.70
C GLY A 52 4.62 0.10 0.69
N ALA A 53 4.00 -0.73 1.53
CA ALA A 53 3.69 -0.38 2.91
C ALA A 53 4.96 -0.11 3.75
N VAL A 54 6.03 -0.91 3.56
CA VAL A 54 7.34 -0.66 4.19
C VAL A 54 7.93 0.67 3.73
N LEU A 55 7.88 0.98 2.44
CA LEU A 55 8.37 2.25 1.92
C LEU A 55 7.60 3.43 2.52
N MET A 56 6.28 3.36 2.58
CA MET A 56 5.45 4.40 3.21
C MET A 56 5.78 4.57 4.69
N LYS A 57 6.03 3.47 5.42
CA LYS A 57 6.46 3.52 6.82
C LYS A 57 7.81 4.25 6.97
N ILE A 58 8.77 3.98 6.09
CA ILE A 58 10.07 4.66 6.11
C ILE A 58 9.91 6.15 5.81
N LEU A 59 9.14 6.50 4.78
CA LEU A 59 8.95 7.90 4.35
C LEU A 59 8.21 8.74 5.38
N THR A 60 7.24 8.15 6.08
CA THR A 60 6.35 8.88 7.00
C THR A 60 6.77 8.78 8.46
N GLY A 61 7.61 7.80 8.81
CA GLY A 61 7.94 7.47 10.21
C GLY A 61 6.76 6.91 11.02
N ARG A 62 5.62 6.61 10.40
CA ARG A 62 4.40 6.14 11.07
C ARG A 62 4.35 4.62 11.15
N LYS A 63 3.61 4.09 12.12
CA LYS A 63 3.29 2.65 12.17
C LYS A 63 2.38 2.28 11.00
N ALA A 64 2.56 1.07 10.46
CA ALA A 64 1.74 0.56 9.35
C ALA A 64 0.27 0.36 9.73
N LEU A 65 0.05 0.03 11.01
CA LEU A 65 -1.24 0.01 11.67
C LEU A 65 -1.08 0.76 12.99
N ASP A 66 -1.91 1.78 13.23
CA ASP A 66 -1.97 2.48 14.51
C ASP A 66 -3.32 2.21 15.17
N GLU A 67 -3.29 1.34 16.18
CA GLU A 67 -4.46 0.89 16.94
C GLU A 67 -5.00 1.96 17.89
N ASN A 68 -4.24 3.04 18.13
CA ASN A 68 -4.67 4.15 19.00
C ASN A 68 -5.55 5.17 18.25
N LEU A 69 -5.67 5.03 16.92
CA LEU A 69 -6.57 5.84 16.11
C LEU A 69 -7.95 5.18 16.06
N PRO A 70 -9.05 5.97 16.08
CA PRO A 70 -10.42 5.47 16.23
C PRO A 70 -10.90 4.51 15.12
N GLU A 71 -10.13 4.32 14.05
CA GLU A 71 -10.45 3.39 12.95
C GLU A 71 -9.36 2.33 12.70
N GLY A 72 -8.33 2.22 13.54
CA GLY A 72 -7.19 1.32 13.24
C GLY A 72 -6.57 1.66 11.88
N GLN A 73 -6.19 2.92 11.71
CA GLN A 73 -5.99 3.50 10.39
C GLN A 73 -4.78 2.84 9.69
N ASN A 74 -5.05 2.10 8.61
CA ASN A 74 -4.02 1.51 7.78
C ASN A 74 -3.21 2.63 7.09
N LEU A 75 -1.88 2.58 7.23
CA LEU A 75 -0.98 3.59 6.69
C LEU A 75 -1.12 3.75 5.17
N VAL A 76 -1.28 2.66 4.43
CA VAL A 76 -1.42 2.68 2.98
C VAL A 76 -2.71 3.41 2.59
N THR A 77 -3.82 3.08 3.24
CA THR A 77 -5.12 3.73 3.00
C THR A 77 -5.05 5.23 3.29
N TRP A 78 -4.46 5.61 4.42
CA TRP A 78 -4.26 7.03 4.78
C TRP A 78 -3.37 7.75 3.77
N PHE A 79 -2.23 7.15 3.42
CA PHE A 79 -1.25 7.76 2.52
C PHE A 79 -1.84 7.99 1.12
N CYS A 80 -2.56 7.00 0.59
CA CYS A 80 -3.31 7.14 -0.67
C CYS A 80 -4.33 8.27 -0.60
N ARG A 81 -5.09 8.39 0.50
CA ARG A 81 -6.05 9.48 0.70
C ARG A 81 -5.38 10.85 0.67
N VAL A 82 -4.23 11.01 1.34
CA VAL A 82 -3.47 12.27 1.34
C VAL A 82 -2.98 12.62 -0.07
N LEU A 83 -2.44 11.65 -0.80
CA LEU A 83 -1.97 11.87 -2.17
C LEU A 83 -3.11 12.24 -3.12
N ILE A 84 -4.23 11.51 -3.06
CA ILE A 84 -5.41 11.78 -3.90
C ILE A 84 -5.94 13.19 -3.62
N ASN A 85 -6.10 13.56 -2.34
CA ASN A 85 -6.56 14.90 -1.97
C ASN A 85 -5.63 15.99 -2.49
N LYS A 86 -4.31 15.80 -2.36
CA LYS A 86 -3.33 16.77 -2.86
C LYS A 86 -3.34 16.86 -4.39
N PHE A 87 -3.48 15.74 -5.08
CA PHE A 87 -3.59 15.71 -6.54
C PHE A 87 -4.84 16.42 -7.04
N ILE A 88 -6.00 16.18 -6.42
CA ILE A 88 -7.25 16.87 -6.73
C ILE A 88 -7.09 18.37 -6.52
N LEU A 89 -6.52 18.82 -5.40
CA LEU A 89 -6.29 20.25 -5.13
C LEU A 89 -5.38 20.91 -6.18
N ILE A 90 -4.31 20.22 -6.60
CA ILE A 90 -3.41 20.72 -7.65
C ILE A 90 -4.15 20.80 -9.00
N THR A 91 -4.96 19.79 -9.32
CA THR A 91 -5.67 19.76 -10.61
C THR A 91 -6.78 20.82 -10.66
N SER A 92 -7.52 21.02 -9.56
CA SER A 92 -8.57 22.04 -9.44
C SER A 92 -8.01 23.46 -9.51
N SER A 93 -6.84 23.72 -8.92
CA SER A 93 -6.16 25.03 -9.05
C SER A 93 -5.65 25.28 -10.48
N GLN A 94 -5.14 24.25 -11.17
CA GLN A 94 -4.73 24.38 -12.57
C GLN A 94 -5.92 24.59 -13.53
N LEU A 95 -7.08 23.97 -13.28
CA LEU A 95 -8.29 24.16 -14.09
C LEU A 95 -8.82 25.60 -13.97
N SER A 96 -8.81 26.16 -12.76
CA SER A 96 -9.20 27.55 -12.49
C SER A 96 -8.27 28.56 -13.19
N ILE A 97 -6.95 28.35 -13.14
CA ILE A 97 -5.96 29.20 -13.81
C ILE A 97 -6.08 29.12 -15.35
N ARG A 98 -6.37 27.94 -15.90
CA ARG A 98 -6.56 27.76 -17.35
C ARG A 98 -7.82 28.45 -17.88
N SER A 99 -8.91 28.48 -17.12
CA SER A 99 -10.11 29.24 -17.48
C SER A 99 -9.87 30.76 -17.45
N LEU A 100 -9.09 31.25 -16.50
CA LEU A 100 -8.74 32.68 -16.41
C LEU A 100 -7.82 33.13 -17.56
N LYS A 101 -6.85 32.32 -17.98
CA LYS A 101 -5.98 32.61 -19.13
C LYS A 101 -6.64 32.51 -20.51
N ARG A 102 -7.90 32.08 -20.59
CA ARG A 102 -8.67 32.00 -21.84
C ARG A 102 -9.60 33.21 -22.03
N ILE A 103 -9.73 34.07 -21.01
CA ILE A 103 -10.61 35.24 -20.99
C ILE A 103 -9.79 36.56 -21.13
N GLN A 104 -8.46 36.47 -21.19
CA GLN A 104 -7.54 37.57 -21.53
C GLN A 104 -6.78 37.21 -22.80
#